data_AF-A0A132NHU3-F1
#
_entry.id   AF-A0A132NHU3-F1
#
_cell.length_a   1.000
_cell.length_b   1.000
_cell.length_c   1.000
_cell.angle_alpha   90.00
_cell.angle_beta   90.00
_cell.angle_gamma   90.00
#
_symmetry.space_group_name_H-M   'P 1'
#
loop_
_entity.id
_entity.type
_entity.pdbx_description
1 polymer ?
#
loop_
_entity_poly.entity_id
_entity_poly.type
_entity_poly.pdbx_seq_one_letter_code
_entity_poly.pdbx_strand_id
1 'polypeptide(L)'
;MEAYRARLVDQLVRAGVLTDPAWRAAVETVPREVFVPRLVWLLGDDGWYTARELDADQRLELAYDARLTPVTQVDDLVDARPGDRGRCPSSSATMPELVVTMLEELEVSDGQRVLEIGTGSGYSAALLAARLGDDQVVTVEVDPAVAAAAGEALTTAGYKPCLVTGDGAAGWPDGAPYDRVIATCSVRW
;
A
#
# COMPACT_ATOMS: atom_id res chain seq x y z
N MET A 1 4.29 -5.24 18.38
CA MET A 1 3.72 -4.27 17.42
C MET A 1 4.43 -2.94 17.46
N GLU A 2 4.42 -2.23 18.59
CA GLU A 2 5.12 -0.93 18.73
C GLU A 2 6.61 -1.00 18.40
N ALA A 3 7.31 -2.03 18.87
CA ALA A 3 8.73 -2.25 18.55
C ALA A 3 8.99 -2.46 17.04
N TYR A 4 8.05 -3.06 16.30
CA TYR A 4 8.17 -3.27 14.86
C TYR A 4 8.00 -1.96 14.08
N ARG A 5 7.04 -1.11 14.48
CA ARG A 5 6.85 0.24 13.91
C ARG A 5 8.06 1.12 14.16
N ALA A 6 8.54 1.17 15.40
CA ALA A 6 9.74 1.92 15.75
C ALA A 6 10.95 1.46 14.93
N ARG A 7 11.12 0.14 14.76
CA ARG A 7 12.18 -0.43 13.90
C ARG A 7 12.04 0.01 12.45
N LEU A 8 10.83 0.02 11.89
CA LEU A 8 10.59 0.48 10.53
C LEU A 8 10.93 1.97 10.37
N VAL A 9 10.47 2.82 11.30
CA VAL A 9 10.81 4.25 11.30
C VAL A 9 12.32 4.46 11.34
N ASP A 10 13.03 3.75 12.22
CA ASP A 10 14.49 3.81 12.30
C ASP A 10 15.17 3.41 10.98
N GLN A 11 14.67 2.37 10.30
CA GLN A 11 15.18 1.95 9.00
C GLN A 11 14.99 3.04 7.93
N LEU A 12 13.80 3.65 7.88
CA LEU A 12 13.46 4.69 6.90
C LEU A 12 14.26 5.99 7.13
N VAL A 13 14.42 6.40 8.39
CA VAL A 13 15.26 7.55 8.76
C VAL A 13 16.72 7.30 8.40
N ARG A 14 17.25 6.10 8.69
CA ARG A 14 18.63 5.73 8.32
C ARG A 14 18.84 5.65 6.81
N ALA A 15 17.82 5.24 6.06
CA ALA A 15 17.84 5.26 4.60
C ALA A 15 17.78 6.71 4.04
N GLY A 16 17.44 7.69 4.87
CA GLY A 16 17.33 9.10 4.48
C GLY A 16 16.06 9.42 3.70
N VAL A 17 15.07 8.52 3.69
CA VAL A 17 13.84 8.69 2.92
C VAL A 17 12.69 9.26 3.73
N LEU A 18 12.78 9.24 5.08
CA LEU A 18 11.76 9.77 5.98
C LEU A 18 12.32 10.99 6.70
N THR A 19 11.91 12.18 6.24
CA THR A 19 12.47 13.46 6.67
C THR A 19 11.43 14.42 7.23
N ASP A 20 10.20 14.40 6.74
CA ASP A 20 9.10 15.22 7.27
C ASP A 20 8.57 14.61 8.58
N PRO A 21 8.57 15.37 9.70
CA PRO A 21 7.96 14.93 10.96
C PRO A 21 6.50 14.49 10.84
N ALA A 22 5.73 15.07 9.91
CA ALA A 22 4.33 14.70 9.69
C ALA A 22 4.20 13.33 8.99
N TRP A 23 5.07 13.03 8.02
CA TRP A 23 5.15 11.68 7.45
C TRP A 23 5.64 10.66 8.46
N ARG A 24 6.59 11.05 9.33
CA ARG A 24 7.04 10.19 10.42
C ARG A 24 5.90 9.82 11.37
N ALA A 25 5.08 10.79 11.77
CA ALA A 25 3.92 10.54 12.61
C ALA A 25 2.91 9.59 11.94
N ALA A 26 2.70 9.71 10.62
CA ALA A 26 1.86 8.78 9.87
C ALA A 26 2.43 7.34 9.90
N VAL A 27 3.74 7.16 9.66
CA VAL A 27 4.38 5.83 9.70
C VAL A 27 4.35 5.22 11.12
N GLU A 28 4.49 6.04 12.16
CA GLU A 28 4.43 5.58 13.56
C GLU A 28 3.01 5.09 13.96
N THR A 29 1.97 5.63 13.35
CA THR A 29 0.57 5.38 13.72
C THR A 29 -0.12 4.34 12.85
N VAL A 30 0.13 4.32 11.53
CA VAL A 30 -0.53 3.40 10.59
C VAL A 30 -0.07 1.95 10.84
N PRO A 31 -0.99 1.02 11.14
CA PRO A 31 -0.67 -0.36 11.45
C PRO A 31 -0.38 -1.15 10.17
N ARG A 32 0.85 -1.08 9.63
CA ARG A 32 1.22 -1.68 8.33
C ARG A 32 0.88 -3.17 8.21
N GLU A 33 0.91 -3.92 9.32
CA GLU A 33 0.50 -5.32 9.35
C GLU A 33 -0.94 -5.54 8.89
N VAL A 34 -1.85 -4.57 9.03
CA VAL A 34 -3.24 -4.71 8.57
C VAL A 34 -3.31 -4.81 7.03
N PHE A 35 -2.32 -4.23 6.34
CA PHE A 35 -2.25 -4.15 4.89
C PHE A 35 -1.36 -5.25 4.28
N VAL A 36 -0.90 -6.21 5.09
CA VAL A 36 -0.15 -7.39 4.63
C VAL A 36 -0.96 -8.65 4.93
N PRO A 37 -1.52 -9.32 3.90
CA PRO A 37 -2.34 -10.51 4.08
C PRO A 37 -1.52 -11.68 4.61
N ARG A 38 -2.21 -12.70 5.12
CA ARG A 38 -1.56 -13.95 5.56
C ARG A 38 -1.04 -14.77 4.38
N LEU A 39 -1.70 -14.71 3.23
CA LEU A 39 -1.25 -15.38 2.02
C LEU A 39 -0.49 -14.39 1.13
N VAL A 40 0.76 -14.71 0.83
CA VAL A 40 1.63 -13.94 -0.06
C VAL A 40 2.21 -14.83 -1.13
N TRP A 41 2.69 -14.25 -2.21
CA TRP A 41 3.31 -14.96 -3.31
C TRP A 41 4.81 -14.81 -3.27
N LEU A 42 5.53 -15.94 -3.26
CA LEU A 42 6.98 -15.96 -3.24
C LEU A 42 7.52 -16.41 -4.58
N LEU A 43 8.48 -15.66 -5.13
CA LEU A 43 9.18 -16.03 -6.35
C LEU A 43 10.16 -17.17 -6.05
N GLY A 44 10.02 -18.28 -6.77
CA GLY A 44 10.96 -19.40 -6.77
C GLY A 44 12.07 -19.22 -7.82
N ASP A 45 13.14 -19.99 -7.67
CA ASP A 45 14.27 -20.02 -8.61
C ASP A 45 13.88 -20.49 -10.02
N ASP A 46 12.72 -21.15 -10.14
CA ASP A 46 12.13 -21.60 -11.41
C ASP A 46 11.35 -20.49 -12.14
N GLY A 47 11.34 -19.27 -11.59
CA GLY A 47 10.66 -18.10 -12.15
C GLY A 47 9.15 -18.11 -12.00
N TRP A 48 8.60 -18.97 -11.13
CA TRP A 48 7.18 -18.95 -10.77
C TRP A 48 6.97 -18.38 -9.38
N TYR A 49 5.85 -17.70 -9.22
CA TYR A 49 5.34 -17.37 -7.90
C TYR A 49 4.54 -18.54 -7.34
N THR A 50 4.72 -18.84 -6.06
CA THR A 50 3.90 -19.79 -5.32
C THR A 50 3.24 -19.12 -4.13
N ALA A 51 1.93 -19.25 -4.01
CA ALA A 51 1.16 -18.75 -2.89
C ALA A 51 1.54 -19.52 -1.61
N ARG A 52 1.88 -18.79 -0.56
CA ARG A 52 2.25 -19.33 0.74
C ARG A 52 1.54 -18.59 1.85
N GLU A 53 0.99 -19.36 2.78
CA GLU A 53 0.47 -18.82 4.03
C GLU A 53 1.61 -18.57 5.02
N LEU A 54 1.62 -17.38 5.60
CA LEU A 54 2.54 -16.96 6.63
C LEU A 54 1.92 -17.19 8.02
N ASP A 55 2.78 -17.59 8.95
CA ASP A 55 2.44 -17.47 10.37
C ASP A 55 2.46 -15.99 10.81
N ALA A 56 2.04 -15.73 12.04
CA ALA A 56 1.93 -14.37 12.55
C ALA A 56 3.29 -13.64 12.58
N ASP A 57 4.36 -14.32 12.99
CA ASP A 57 5.68 -13.72 13.15
C ASP A 57 6.32 -13.42 11.79
N GLN A 58 6.26 -14.37 10.85
CA GLN A 58 6.71 -14.19 9.46
C GLN A 58 6.01 -13.00 8.81
N ARG A 59 4.69 -12.87 9.02
CA ARG A 59 3.92 -11.76 8.48
C ARG A 59 4.32 -10.43 9.09
N LEU A 60 4.60 -10.37 10.39
CA LEU A 60 5.07 -9.16 11.06
C LEU A 60 6.47 -8.76 10.61
N GLU A 61 7.41 -9.71 10.51
CA GLU A 61 8.75 -9.43 10.00
C GLU A 61 8.67 -8.86 8.58
N LEU A 62 7.88 -9.49 7.72
CA LEU A 62 7.72 -9.08 6.33
C LEU A 62 7.01 -7.72 6.22
N ALA A 63 6.00 -7.45 7.04
CA ALA A 63 5.29 -6.18 7.03
C ALA A 63 6.16 -4.99 7.45
N TYR A 64 7.16 -5.22 8.29
CA TYR A 64 8.00 -4.18 8.90
C TYR A 64 9.46 -4.21 8.45
N ASP A 65 9.75 -4.89 7.33
CA ASP A 65 11.00 -4.74 6.61
C ASP A 65 10.86 -3.60 5.59
N ALA A 66 11.74 -2.59 5.68
CA ALA A 66 11.67 -1.41 4.82
C ALA A 66 11.89 -1.71 3.32
N ARG A 67 12.46 -2.86 2.98
CA ARG A 67 12.98 -3.17 1.64
C ARG A 67 12.32 -4.36 0.96
N LEU A 68 11.41 -5.05 1.65
CA LEU A 68 10.69 -6.18 1.08
C LEU A 68 9.33 -5.75 0.53
N THR A 69 8.99 -6.30 -0.64
CA THR A 69 7.70 -6.11 -1.30
C THR A 69 6.97 -7.46 -1.35
N PRO A 70 6.03 -7.72 -0.43
CA PRO A 70 5.18 -8.91 -0.51
C PRO A 70 4.26 -8.81 -1.71
N VAL A 71 4.35 -9.77 -2.62
CA VAL A 71 3.37 -9.89 -3.70
C VAL A 71 2.09 -10.45 -3.11
N THR A 72 0.98 -9.75 -3.32
CA THR A 72 -0.32 -10.06 -2.72
C THR A 72 -1.29 -10.69 -3.73
N GLN A 73 -1.04 -10.50 -5.02
CA GLN A 73 -1.81 -11.11 -6.10
C GLN A 73 -0.91 -11.40 -7.32
N VAL A 74 -1.20 -12.51 -7.99
CA VAL A 74 -0.51 -12.96 -9.21
C VAL A 74 -1.55 -13.41 -10.21
N ASP A 75 -1.35 -13.06 -11.49
CA ASP A 75 -2.21 -13.41 -12.63
C ASP A 75 -3.69 -13.02 -12.43
N ASP A 76 -3.93 -11.91 -11.71
CA ASP A 76 -5.27 -11.42 -11.32
C ASP A 76 -6.11 -12.49 -10.58
N LEU A 77 -5.44 -13.49 -9.98
CA LEU A 77 -6.11 -14.62 -9.34
C LEU A 77 -6.80 -14.16 -8.06
N VAL A 78 -8.12 -14.30 -8.05
CA VAL A 78 -8.96 -14.13 -6.86
C VAL A 78 -9.04 -15.47 -6.11
N ASP A 79 -9.10 -15.44 -4.78
CA ASP A 79 -9.25 -16.60 -3.89
C ASP A 79 -8.11 -17.64 -3.95
N ALA A 80 -6.87 -17.17 -4.14
CA ALA A 80 -5.68 -18.00 -4.12
C ALA A 80 -5.54 -18.82 -2.83
N ARG A 81 -5.01 -20.04 -2.97
CA ARG A 81 -4.78 -21.00 -1.89
C ARG A 81 -3.29 -21.31 -1.76
N PRO A 82 -2.82 -21.73 -0.57
CA PRO A 82 -1.45 -22.17 -0.41
C PRO A 82 -1.09 -23.26 -1.42
N GLY A 83 0.00 -23.06 -2.16
CA GLY A 83 0.46 -23.96 -3.22
C GLY A 83 0.04 -23.57 -4.63
N ASP A 84 -0.89 -22.63 -4.81
CA ASP A 84 -1.22 -22.10 -6.14
C ASP A 84 0.00 -21.43 -6.77
N ARG A 85 0.08 -21.50 -8.10
CA ARG A 85 1.24 -21.01 -8.87
C ARG A 85 0.81 -20.05 -9.97
N GLY A 86 1.62 -19.02 -10.18
CA GLY A 86 1.41 -18.03 -11.24
C GLY A 86 2.72 -17.37 -11.68
N ARG A 87 2.65 -16.43 -12.63
CA ARG A 87 3.85 -15.81 -13.22
C ARG A 87 3.90 -14.30 -13.14
N CYS A 88 2.77 -13.62 -13.31
CA CYS A 88 2.75 -12.17 -13.44
C CYS A 88 2.20 -11.54 -12.16
N PRO A 89 3.03 -10.90 -11.31
CA PRO A 89 2.53 -10.19 -10.14
C PRO A 89 1.60 -9.06 -10.60
N SER A 90 0.38 -9.04 -10.08
CA SER A 90 -0.65 -8.05 -10.41
C SER A 90 -0.91 -7.07 -9.27
N SER A 91 -0.61 -7.44 -8.03
CA SER A 91 -0.68 -6.56 -6.86
C SER A 91 0.39 -6.90 -5.83
N SER A 92 0.80 -5.89 -5.06
CA SER A 92 1.79 -6.06 -3.99
C SER A 92 1.60 -5.05 -2.87
N ALA A 93 2.05 -5.40 -1.67
CA ALA A 93 2.23 -4.46 -0.57
C ALA A 93 3.62 -3.82 -0.69
N THR A 94 3.79 -2.87 -1.62
CA THR A 94 5.08 -2.25 -1.98
C THR A 94 5.94 -1.89 -0.76
N MET A 95 7.24 -2.15 -0.87
CA MET A 95 8.22 -1.89 0.19
C MET A 95 8.05 -0.49 0.82
N PRO A 96 8.10 -0.37 2.16
CA PRO A 96 7.92 0.91 2.83
C PRO A 96 8.86 2.01 2.35
N GLU A 97 10.13 1.68 2.09
CA GLU A 97 11.15 2.65 1.65
C GLU A 97 10.68 3.38 0.39
N LEU A 98 10.22 2.64 -0.63
CA LEU A 98 9.70 3.22 -1.87
C LEU A 98 8.40 4.02 -1.65
N VAL A 99 7.44 3.48 -0.89
CA VAL A 99 6.18 4.19 -0.62
C VAL A 99 6.45 5.54 0.05
N VAL A 100 7.29 5.55 1.09
CA VAL A 100 7.61 6.78 1.82
C VAL A 100 8.40 7.75 0.97
N THR A 101 9.37 7.29 0.17
CA THR A 101 10.04 8.16 -0.81
C THR A 101 9.05 8.84 -1.75
N MET A 102 8.09 8.11 -2.32
CA MET A 102 7.10 8.70 -3.22
C MET A 102 6.20 9.71 -2.52
N LEU A 103 5.86 9.49 -1.25
CA LEU A 103 5.01 10.40 -0.46
C LEU A 103 5.74 11.67 -0.02
N GLU A 104 7.03 11.58 0.29
CA GLU A 104 7.87 12.75 0.59
C GLU A 104 8.04 13.62 -0.66
N GLU A 105 8.34 13.01 -1.81
CA GLU A 105 8.46 13.71 -3.11
C GLU A 105 7.12 14.21 -3.65
N LEU A 106 5.99 13.78 -3.09
CA LEU A 106 4.68 14.33 -3.43
C LEU A 106 4.52 15.77 -2.92
N GLU A 107 5.36 16.20 -1.97
CA GLU A 107 5.41 17.56 -1.43
C GLU A 107 4.02 18.11 -1.07
N VAL A 108 3.24 17.30 -0.33
CA VAL A 108 1.90 17.68 0.13
C VAL A 108 2.00 18.72 1.25
N SER A 109 1.02 19.62 1.28
CA SER A 109 0.81 20.58 2.37
C SER A 109 -0.54 20.34 3.04
N ASP A 110 -0.69 20.80 4.27
CA ASP A 110 -1.94 20.66 5.02
C ASP A 110 -3.13 21.25 4.25
N GLY A 111 -4.23 20.50 4.21
CA GLY A 111 -5.46 20.89 3.51
C GLY A 111 -5.46 20.64 1.99
N GLN A 112 -4.37 20.09 1.43
CA GLN A 112 -4.35 19.67 0.02
C GLN A 112 -5.09 18.36 -0.19
N ARG A 113 -5.75 18.26 -1.35
CA ARG A 113 -6.45 17.06 -1.79
C ARG A 113 -5.59 16.22 -2.73
N VAL A 114 -5.54 14.91 -2.49
CA VAL A 114 -4.72 13.97 -3.24
C VAL A 114 -5.58 12.94 -3.97
N LEU A 115 -5.23 12.69 -5.23
CA LEU A 115 -5.65 11.50 -5.96
C LEU A 115 -4.52 10.47 -5.98
N GLU A 116 -4.77 9.29 -5.44
CA GLU A 116 -3.92 8.12 -5.62
C GLU A 116 -4.51 7.20 -6.70
N ILE A 117 -3.67 6.74 -7.62
CA ILE A 117 -4.02 5.74 -8.64
C ILE A 117 -3.27 4.45 -8.34
N GLY A 118 -4.01 3.40 -8.01
CA GLY A 118 -3.51 2.09 -7.61
C GLY A 118 -3.55 1.89 -6.09
N THR A 119 -4.75 1.76 -5.50
CA THR A 119 -4.89 1.53 -4.04
C THR A 119 -4.09 0.31 -3.57
N GLY A 120 -4.08 -0.78 -4.35
CA GLY A 120 -3.34 -1.99 -4.02
C GLY A 120 -3.74 -2.54 -2.66
N SER A 121 -2.79 -2.68 -1.73
CA SER A 121 -3.11 -3.14 -0.38
C SER A 121 -3.83 -2.10 0.49
N GLY A 122 -3.79 -0.81 0.12
CA GLY A 122 -4.36 0.31 0.88
C GLY A 122 -3.39 1.01 1.85
N TYR A 123 -2.14 0.55 1.98
CA TYR A 123 -1.20 1.15 2.95
C TYR A 123 -0.83 2.61 2.63
N SER A 124 -0.59 2.93 1.35
CA SER A 124 -0.25 4.30 0.92
C SER A 124 -1.44 5.24 1.12
N ALA A 125 -2.65 4.84 0.72
CA ALA A 125 -3.90 5.54 1.05
C ALA A 125 -4.05 5.80 2.56
N ALA A 126 -3.72 4.84 3.41
CA ALA A 126 -3.79 5.00 4.87
C ALA A 126 -2.77 6.02 5.39
N LEU A 127 -1.53 6.03 4.86
CA LEU A 127 -0.53 7.05 5.20
C LEU A 127 -0.98 8.44 4.76
N LEU A 128 -1.53 8.57 3.56
CA LEU A 128 -2.11 9.82 3.07
C LEU A 128 -3.26 10.30 3.96
N ALA A 129 -4.17 9.40 4.34
CA ALA A 129 -5.29 9.71 5.21
C ALA A 129 -4.84 10.11 6.62
N ALA A 130 -3.80 9.44 7.16
CA ALA A 130 -3.19 9.84 8.42
C ALA A 130 -2.52 11.22 8.35
N ARG A 131 -1.92 11.57 7.20
CA ARG A 131 -1.22 12.84 6.97
C ARG A 131 -2.16 14.03 6.71
N LEU A 132 -3.26 13.82 5.98
CA LEU A 132 -4.11 14.90 5.45
C LEU A 132 -5.57 14.84 5.95
N GLY A 133 -5.98 13.71 6.52
CA GLY A 133 -7.38 13.40 6.83
C GLY A 133 -8.08 12.64 5.71
N ASP A 134 -9.03 11.77 6.07
CA ASP A 134 -9.77 10.90 5.15
C ASP A 134 -10.43 11.68 3.98
N ASP A 135 -11.03 12.84 4.28
CA ASP A 135 -11.75 13.66 3.30
C ASP A 135 -10.85 14.25 2.20
N GLN A 136 -9.53 14.29 2.43
CA GLN A 136 -8.55 14.82 1.49
C GLN A 136 -7.99 13.77 0.53
N VAL A 137 -8.37 12.50 0.68
CA VAL A 137 -7.78 11.41 -0.09
C VAL A 137 -8.86 10.72 -0.92
N VAL A 138 -8.62 10.68 -2.22
CA VAL A 138 -9.31 9.79 -3.15
C VAL A 138 -8.30 8.77 -3.66
N THR A 139 -8.63 7.49 -3.62
CA THR A 139 -7.77 6.42 -4.14
C THR A 139 -8.57 5.54 -5.08
N VAL A 140 -7.97 5.18 -6.22
CA VAL A 140 -8.63 4.42 -7.29
C VAL A 140 -7.95 3.08 -7.47
N GLU A 141 -8.74 2.00 -7.53
CA GLU A 141 -8.27 0.64 -7.79
C GLU A 141 -9.06 0.02 -8.94
N VAL A 142 -8.36 -0.61 -9.88
CA VAL A 142 -8.97 -1.18 -11.09
C VAL A 142 -9.54 -2.57 -10.84
N ASP A 143 -8.92 -3.36 -9.96
CA ASP A 143 -9.39 -4.70 -9.61
C ASP A 143 -10.41 -4.63 -8.46
N PRO A 144 -11.68 -5.03 -8.68
CA PRO A 144 -12.71 -4.97 -7.64
C PRO A 144 -12.42 -5.82 -6.39
N ALA A 145 -11.73 -6.96 -6.53
CA ALA A 145 -11.39 -7.82 -5.41
C ALA A 145 -10.27 -7.21 -4.58
N VAL A 146 -9.27 -6.61 -5.23
CA VAL A 146 -8.20 -5.85 -4.56
C VAL A 146 -8.78 -4.63 -3.84
N ALA A 147 -9.68 -3.88 -4.51
CA ALA A 147 -10.37 -2.74 -3.92
C ALA A 147 -11.16 -3.14 -2.67
N ALA A 148 -11.93 -4.24 -2.73
CA ALA A 148 -12.69 -4.72 -1.58
C ALA A 148 -11.78 -5.07 -0.39
N ALA A 149 -10.68 -5.80 -0.63
CA ALA A 149 -9.72 -6.15 0.41
C ALA A 149 -9.01 -4.91 1.01
N ALA A 150 -8.66 -3.93 0.17
CA ALA A 150 -8.09 -2.66 0.62
C ALA A 150 -9.08 -1.87 1.50
N GLY A 151 -10.36 -1.83 1.12
CA GLY A 151 -11.41 -1.17 1.90
C GLY A 151 -11.61 -1.79 3.29
N GLU A 152 -11.54 -3.12 3.38
CA GLU A 152 -11.57 -3.84 4.66
C GLU A 152 -10.33 -3.53 5.52
N ALA A 153 -9.14 -3.51 4.91
CA ALA A 153 -7.89 -3.19 5.59
C ALA A 153 -7.88 -1.73 6.10
N LEU A 154 -8.29 -0.77 5.26
CA LEU A 154 -8.44 0.64 5.62
C LEU A 154 -9.39 0.80 6.80
N THR A 155 -10.59 0.20 6.71
CA THR A 155 -11.59 0.25 7.79
C THR A 155 -11.05 -0.34 9.09
N THR A 156 -10.34 -1.48 9.00
CA THR A 156 -9.71 -2.13 10.16
C THR A 156 -8.63 -1.26 10.79
N ALA A 157 -7.87 -0.53 9.98
CA ALA A 157 -6.86 0.42 10.43
C ALA A 157 -7.44 1.76 10.93
N GLY A 158 -8.75 1.99 10.76
CA GLY A 158 -9.45 3.19 11.22
C GLY A 158 -9.53 4.32 10.19
N TYR A 159 -9.16 4.07 8.94
CA TYR A 159 -9.17 5.05 7.84
C TYR A 159 -10.32 4.80 6.87
N LYS A 160 -10.89 5.87 6.33
CA LYS A 160 -12.04 5.84 5.41
C LYS A 160 -11.89 6.86 4.27
N PRO A 161 -10.77 6.89 3.54
CA PRO A 161 -10.66 7.74 2.36
C PRO A 161 -11.70 7.32 1.30
N CYS A 162 -11.93 8.18 0.32
CA CYS A 162 -12.81 7.86 -0.80
C CYS A 162 -12.12 6.83 -1.72
N LEU A 163 -12.43 5.55 -1.50
CA LEU A 163 -11.99 4.45 -2.35
C LEU A 163 -12.96 4.25 -3.52
N VAL A 164 -12.44 4.30 -4.74
CA VAL A 164 -13.20 4.13 -5.98
C VAL A 164 -12.69 2.90 -6.71
N THR A 165 -13.62 2.00 -7.08
CA THR A 165 -13.29 0.92 -8.02
C THR A 165 -13.50 1.41 -9.44
N GLY A 166 -12.43 1.44 -10.25
CA GLY A 166 -12.49 1.92 -11.62
C GLY A 166 -11.10 2.08 -12.27
N ASP A 167 -11.11 2.45 -13.54
CA ASP A 167 -9.87 2.72 -14.28
C ASP A 167 -9.29 4.09 -13.90
N GLY A 168 -8.18 4.06 -13.16
CA GLY A 168 -7.49 5.28 -12.72
C GLY A 168 -6.88 6.11 -13.85
N ALA A 169 -6.76 5.58 -15.08
CA ALA A 169 -6.32 6.38 -16.23
C ALA A 169 -7.29 7.53 -16.56
N ALA A 170 -8.57 7.39 -16.22
CA ALA A 170 -9.57 8.45 -16.33
C ALA A 170 -9.55 9.44 -15.15
N GLY A 171 -8.75 9.17 -14.11
CA GLY A 171 -8.83 9.84 -12.81
C GLY A 171 -10.19 9.64 -12.13
N TRP A 172 -10.58 10.58 -11.27
CA TRP A 172 -11.91 10.60 -10.66
C TRP A 172 -12.50 12.02 -10.64
N PRO A 173 -13.24 12.44 -11.67
CA PRO A 173 -13.73 13.81 -11.81
C PRO A 173 -14.65 14.28 -10.67
N ASP A 174 -15.44 13.38 -10.08
CA ASP A 174 -16.39 13.73 -9.00
C ASP A 174 -15.67 14.17 -7.71
N GLY A 175 -14.40 13.78 -7.54
CA GLY A 175 -13.55 14.21 -6.41
C GLY A 175 -12.62 15.39 -6.75
N ALA A 176 -12.65 15.91 -7.97
CA ALA A 176 -11.78 17.00 -8.40
C ALA A 176 -12.22 18.37 -7.80
N PRO A 177 -11.35 19.39 -7.78
CA PRO A 177 -9.94 19.38 -8.18
C PRO A 177 -9.02 18.68 -7.16
N TYR A 178 -7.86 18.25 -7.63
CA TYR A 178 -6.77 17.69 -6.81
C TYR A 178 -5.56 18.61 -6.84
N ASP A 179 -4.92 18.78 -5.69
CA ASP A 179 -3.66 19.53 -5.58
C ASP A 179 -2.45 18.66 -5.95
N ARG A 180 -2.56 17.34 -5.73
CA ARG A 180 -1.54 16.35 -6.04
C ARG A 180 -2.15 15.07 -6.62
N VAL A 181 -1.38 14.42 -7.48
CA VAL A 181 -1.71 13.11 -8.03
C VAL A 181 -0.48 12.22 -7.88
N ILE A 182 -0.68 11.00 -7.38
CA ILE A 182 0.34 9.98 -7.25
C ILE A 182 -0.16 8.68 -7.89
N ALA A 183 0.67 8.06 -8.72
CA ALA A 183 0.38 6.75 -9.30
C ALA A 183 1.35 5.72 -8.75
N THR A 184 0.81 4.72 -8.06
CA THR A 184 1.53 3.60 -7.42
C THR A 184 1.45 2.32 -8.27
N CYS A 185 1.03 2.45 -9.52
CA CYS A 185 0.97 1.39 -10.51
C CYS A 185 1.80 1.75 -11.76
N SER A 186 2.21 0.73 -12.51
CA SER A 186 2.76 0.94 -13.85
C SER A 186 1.65 1.12 -14.88
N VAL A 187 1.87 1.99 -15.85
CA VAL A 187 0.99 2.16 -17.01
C VAL A 187 1.45 1.26 -18.16
N ARG A 188 0.52 0.57 -18.82
CA ARG A 188 0.77 -0.12 -20.09
C ARG A 188 0.23 0.74 -21.22
N TRP A 189 1.07 0.98 -22.23
CA TRP A 189 0.76 1.73 -23.45
C TRP A 189 0.92 0.83 -24.67
#